data_AF-A0A482ZRN9-F1
#
_entry.id   AF-A0A482ZRN9-F1
#
_cell.length_a   1.000
_cell.length_b   1.000
_cell.length_c   1.000
_cell.angle_alpha   90.00
_cell.angle_beta   90.00
_cell.angle_gamma   90.00
#
_symmetry.space_group_name_H-M   'P 1'
#
loop_
_entity.id
_entity.type
_entity.pdbx_description
1 polymer ?
#
loop_
_entity_poly.entity_id
_entity_poly.type
_entity_poly.pdbx_seq_one_letter_code
_entity_poly.pdbx_strand_id
1 'polypeptide(L)'
;MYVCICNAVTDKDINQAIKQGARSLNDLSTQLKVGTCCGRCKDCAKKILDQSRPFNIQTLNFPSFNLETNLDTAPELAFASL
;
A
#
# COMPACT_ATOMS: atom_id res chain seq x y z
N MET A 1 2.39 -1.53 13.96
CA MET A 1 2.31 -2.95 14.37
C MET A 1 3.37 -3.77 13.64
N TYR A 2 3.93 -4.80 14.28
CA TYR A 2 4.73 -5.80 13.57
C TYR A 2 3.85 -6.71 12.71
N VAL A 3 4.14 -6.76 11.42
CA VAL A 3 3.44 -7.61 10.45
C VAL A 3 4.23 -8.90 10.21
N CYS A 4 5.56 -8.83 10.15
CA CYS A 4 6.41 -10.02 10.05
C CYS A 4 7.44 -10.05 11.19
N ILE A 5 7.31 -11.06 12.06
CA ILE A 5 8.22 -11.26 13.19
C ILE A 5 9.59 -11.75 12.69
N CYS A 6 9.63 -12.67 11.73
CA CYS A 6 10.88 -13.28 11.24
C CYS A 6 11.88 -12.26 10.69
N ASN A 7 11.39 -11.22 10.01
CA ASN A 7 12.21 -10.20 9.37
C ASN A 7 12.02 -8.81 9.99
N ALA A 8 11.40 -8.75 11.18
CA ALA A 8 11.12 -7.51 11.91
C ALA A 8 10.46 -6.40 11.07
N VAL A 9 9.50 -6.77 10.21
CA VAL A 9 8.80 -5.82 9.31
C VAL A 9 7.54 -5.29 10.00
N THR A 10 7.39 -3.97 10.03
CA THR A 10 6.22 -3.28 10.56
C THR A 10 5.24 -2.84 9.45
N ASP A 11 4.02 -2.49 9.85
CA ASP A 11 3.05 -1.81 9.01
C ASP A 11 3.60 -0.50 8.42
N LYS A 12 4.39 0.26 9.17
CA LYS A 12 5.06 1.49 8.69
C LYS A 12 6.03 1.18 7.55
N ASP A 13 6.82 0.12 7.68
CA ASP A 13 7.76 -0.29 6.63
C ASP A 13 7.03 -0.69 5.35
N ILE A 14 5.92 -1.43 5.48
CA ILE A 14 5.07 -1.82 4.34
C ILE A 14 4.48 -0.58 3.67
N ASN A 15 3.92 0.36 4.44
CA ASN A 15 3.37 1.60 3.91
C ASN A 15 4.45 2.46 3.21
N GLN A 16 5.67 2.49 3.75
CA GLN A 16 6.79 3.18 3.12
C GLN A 16 7.18 2.51 1.78
N ALA A 17 7.28 1.18 1.74
CA ALA A 17 7.54 0.46 0.49
C ALA A 17 6.45 0.70 -0.57
N ILE A 18 5.18 0.80 -0.15
CA ILE A 18 4.06 1.16 -1.05
C ILE A 18 4.24 2.59 -1.59
N LYS A 19 4.63 3.56 -0.75
CA LYS A 19 4.95 4.92 -1.20
C LYS A 19 6.13 4.95 -2.17
N GLN A 20 7.10 4.06 -1.99
CA GLN A 20 8.24 3.86 -2.91
C GLN A 20 7.89 3.09 -4.18
N GLY A 21 6.64 2.64 -4.35
CA GLY A 21 6.15 2.03 -5.57
C GLY A 21 5.86 0.53 -5.50
N ALA A 22 5.93 -0.12 -4.34
CA ALA A 22 5.52 -1.51 -4.21
C ALA A 22 4.00 -1.66 -4.52
N ARG A 23 3.65 -2.59 -5.42
CA ARG A 23 2.26 -2.84 -5.87
C ARG A 23 1.84 -4.31 -5.75
N SER A 24 2.77 -5.19 -5.41
CA SER A 24 2.52 -6.62 -5.18
C SER A 24 3.20 -7.12 -3.90
N LEU A 25 2.76 -8.29 -3.42
CA LEU A 25 3.42 -8.98 -2.31
C LEU A 25 4.87 -9.36 -2.70
N ASN A 26 5.12 -9.67 -3.97
CA ASN A 26 6.46 -9.97 -4.45
C ASN A 26 7.41 -8.77 -4.34
N ASP A 27 6.90 -7.55 -4.61
CA ASP A 27 7.68 -6.32 -4.46
C ASP A 27 8.02 -6.10 -2.98
N LEU A 28 7.03 -6.27 -2.09
CA LEU A 28 7.25 -6.18 -0.64
C LEU A 28 8.25 -7.25 -0.16
N SER A 29 8.16 -8.48 -0.68
CA SER A 29 9.10 -9.56 -0.35
C SER A 29 10.52 -9.23 -0.83
N THR A 30 10.66 -8.60 -1.99
CA THR A 30 11.96 -8.21 -2.55
C THR A 30 12.60 -7.09 -1.72
N GLN A 31 11.82 -6.08 -1.33
CA GLN A 31 12.33 -4.91 -0.61
C GLN A 31 12.50 -5.15 0.89
N LEU A 32 11.53 -5.81 1.54
CA LEU A 32 11.44 -5.92 3.00
C LEU A 32 11.67 -7.36 3.52
N LYS A 33 11.86 -8.33 2.62
CA LYS A 33 11.87 -9.77 2.96
C LYS A 33 10.58 -10.25 3.63
N VAL A 34 9.47 -9.50 3.54
CA VAL A 34 8.20 -9.94 4.14
C VAL A 34 7.73 -11.24 3.49
N GLY A 35 7.30 -12.21 4.29
CA GLY A 35 6.77 -13.49 3.80
C GLY A 35 7.81 -14.50 3.26
N THR A 36 9.11 -14.23 3.34
CA THR A 36 10.17 -15.12 2.80
C THR A 36 10.65 -16.20 3.77
N CYS A 37 10.27 -16.15 5.05
CA CYS A 37 10.62 -17.15 6.06
C CYS A 37 9.47 -18.12 6.32
N CYS A 38 8.65 -17.91 7.36
CA CYS A 38 7.55 -18.81 7.72
C CYS A 38 6.25 -18.58 6.92
N GLY A 39 6.16 -17.48 6.15
CA GLY A 39 5.01 -17.15 5.31
C GLY A 39 3.72 -16.70 6.02
N ARG A 40 3.59 -16.84 7.34
CA ARG A 40 2.35 -16.55 8.10
C ARG A 40 1.86 -15.10 8.01
N CYS A 41 2.75 -14.17 7.69
CA CYS A 41 2.43 -12.75 7.55
C CYS A 41 1.86 -12.36 6.16
N LYS A 42 1.89 -13.26 5.17
CA LYS A 42 1.54 -12.95 3.77
C LYS A 42 0.14 -12.37 3.63
N ASP A 43 -0.86 -12.97 4.27
CA ASP A 43 -2.25 -12.48 4.19
C ASP A 43 -2.42 -11.11 4.85
N CYS A 44 -1.73 -10.87 5.96
CA CYS A 44 -1.76 -9.57 6.64
C CYS A 44 -1.08 -8.48 5.79
N ALA A 45 0.11 -8.76 5.25
CA ALA A 45 0.81 -7.84 4.36
C ALA A 45 0.00 -7.51 3.10
N LYS A 46 -0.67 -8.52 2.52
CA LYS A 46 -1.56 -8.34 1.36
C LYS A 46 -2.76 -7.45 1.67
N LYS A 47 -3.40 -7.65 2.84
CA LYS A 47 -4.52 -6.79 3.28
C LYS A 47 -4.09 -5.33 3.39
N ILE A 48 -2.93 -5.05 3.97
CA ILE A 48 -2.41 -3.67 4.06
C ILE A 48 -2.20 -3.09 2.65
N LEU A 49 -1.60 -3.86 1.74
CA LEU A 49 -1.38 -3.44 0.36
C LEU A 49 -2.70 -3.12 -0.37
N ASP A 50 -3.71 -3.97 -0.21
CA ASP A 50 -5.03 -3.78 -0.82
C ASP A 50 -5.77 -2.57 -0.21
N GLN A 51 -5.62 -2.33 1.10
CA GLN A 51 -6.18 -1.15 1.78
C GLN A 51 -5.53 0.16 1.36
N SER A 52 -4.25 0.12 0.94
CA SER A 52 -3.55 1.30 0.42
C SER A 52 -3.93 1.66 -1.01
N ARG A 53 -4.73 0.83 -1.71
CA ARG A 53 -5.20 1.16 -3.05
C ARG A 53 -6.29 2.23 -2.97
N PRO A 54 -6.26 3.25 -3.84
CA PRO A 54 -7.36 4.20 -3.92
C PRO A 54 -8.63 3.42 -4.22
N PHE A 55 -9.67 3.65 -3.41
CA PHE A 55 -10.98 3.07 -3.67
C PHE A 55 -11.52 3.69 -4.96
N ASN A 56 -11.54 2.91 -6.04
CA ASN A 56 -12.14 3.36 -7.29
C ASN A 56 -13.66 3.28 -7.15
N ILE A 57 -14.32 4.43 -7.03
CA ILE A 57 -15.77 4.54 -6.98
C ILE A 57 -16.33 4.43 -8.42
N GLN A 58 -16.03 3.33 -9.12
CA GLN A 58 -16.66 3.03 -10.39
C GLN A 58 -17.67 1.91 -10.16
N THR A 59 -18.94 2.29 -10.33
CA THR A 59 -20.16 1.46 -10.26
C THR A 59 -20.80 1.28 -8.87
N LEU A 60 -21.13 2.39 -8.20
CA LEU A 60 -22.39 2.45 -7.46
C LEU A 60 -23.30 3.44 -8.18
N ASN A 61 -24.28 2.94 -8.93
CA ASN A 61 -25.30 3.77 -9.58
C ASN A 61 -26.24 4.32 -8.49
N PHE A 62 -25.84 5.40 -7.84
CA PHE A 62 -26.67 6.12 -6.88
C PHE A 62 -27.29 7.35 -7.58
N PRO A 63 -28.62 7.39 -7.77
CA PRO A 63 -29.29 8.40 -8.58
C PRO A 63 -29.38 9.80 -7.94
N SER A 64 -28.69 10.09 -6.81
CA SER A 64 -28.93 11.34 -6.06
C SER A 64 -27.74 11.90 -5.27
N PHE A 65 -26.49 11.51 -5.54
CA PHE A 65 -25.35 12.09 -4.81
C PHE A 65 -24.23 12.51 -5.74
N ASN A 66 -24.09 13.84 -5.95
CA ASN A 66 -22.89 14.41 -6.51
C ASN A 66 -21.85 14.50 -5.38
N LEU A 67 -20.84 13.63 -5.43
CA LEU A 67 -19.60 13.85 -4.70
C LEU A 67 -18.48 14.03 -5.72
N GLU A 68 -18.19 15.29 -6.02
CA GLU A 68 -16.99 15.68 -6.76
C GLU A 68 -15.77 15.45 -5.84
N THR A 69 -15.28 14.22 -5.74
CA THR A 69 -13.92 14.03 -5.24
C THR A 69 -12.98 14.36 -6.38
N ASN A 70 -12.62 15.65 -6.44
CA ASN A 70 -11.52 16.19 -7.20
C ASN A 70 -10.32 15.24 -7.07
N LEU A 71 -10.04 14.53 -8.15
CA LEU A 71 -8.82 13.73 -8.33
C LEU A 71 -7.69 14.70 -8.71
N ASP A 72 -7.35 15.62 -7.81
CA ASP A 72 -6.25 16.57 -7.99
C ASP A 72 -5.46 16.68 -6.69
N THR A 73 -4.44 15.83 -6.53
CA THR A 73 -3.06 16.20 -6.13
C THR A 73 -2.25 14.94 -5.77
N ALA A 74 -1.49 14.45 -6.75
CA ALA A 74 -0.11 14.00 -6.54
C ALA A 74 0.56 13.75 -7.90
N PRO A 75 1.14 14.80 -8.50
CA PRO A 75 2.49 14.66 -9.00
C PRO A 75 3.42 15.69 -8.35
N GLU A 76 4.70 15.33 -8.23
CA GLU A 76 5.81 16.09 -7.62
C GLU A 76 5.78 16.08 -6.08
N LEU A 77 6.72 15.43 -5.38
CA LEU A 77 8.11 15.87 -5.28
C LEU A 77 9.07 14.68 -5.26
N ALA A 78 9.60 14.36 -6.44
CA ALA A 78 11.03 14.10 -6.56
C ALA A 78 11.77 15.44 -6.33
N PHE A 79 13.03 15.39 -5.86
CA PHE A 79 13.94 16.51 -5.56
C PHE A 79 13.75 17.24 -4.22
N ALA A 80 14.24 16.61 -3.14
CA ALA A 80 14.90 17.33 -2.06
C ALA A 80 16.41 16.99 -2.11
N SER A 81 17.10 17.64 -3.04
CA SER A 81 18.55 17.81 -3.05
C SER A 81 18.81 19.26 -3.38
N LEU A 82 18.85 20.08 -2.33
CA LEU A 82 19.48 21.40 -2.21
C LEU A 82 19.55 21.73 -0.72
#